data_AF-A0A397CBP7-F1
#
_entry.id   AF-A0A397CBP7-F1
#
_cell.length_a   1.000
_cell.length_b   1.000
_cell.length_c   1.000
_cell.angle_alpha   90.00
_cell.angle_beta   90.00
_cell.angle_gamma   90.00
#
_symmetry.space_group_name_H-M   'P 1'
#
loop_
_entity.id
_entity.type
_entity.pdbx_description
1 polymer ?
#
loop_
_entity_poly.entity_id
_entity_poly.type
_entity_poly.pdbx_seq_one_letter_code
_entity_poly.pdbx_strand_id
1 'polypeptide(L)'
;DRAKLLQFTTGSSRVPIQGFKGLTSYDGRLCPFSLHGVPYEYGIFPKVHSCFNRIDLPIYPSRALLAEGLFVLVNIQCMAFTMA
;
A
#
# COMPACT_ATOMS: atom_id res chain seq x y z
N ASP A 1 -12.15 -4.59 -0.77
CA ASP A 1 -10.67 -4.56 -0.82
C ASP A 1 -10.05 -3.22 -1.22
N ARG A 2 -10.58 -2.50 -2.21
CA ARG A 2 -10.01 -1.20 -2.64
C ARG A 2 -9.87 -0.17 -1.52
N ALA A 3 -10.89 -0.03 -0.66
CA ALA A 3 -10.83 0.86 0.50
C ALA A 3 -9.81 0.40 1.57
N LYS A 4 -9.59 -0.92 1.70
CA LYS A 4 -8.54 -1.46 2.60
C LYS A 4 -7.16 -1.11 2.06
N LEU A 5 -6.93 -1.29 0.76
CA LEU A 5 -5.68 -0.89 0.12
C LEU A 5 -5.41 0.61 0.29
N LEU A 6 -6.44 1.45 0.13
CA LEU A 6 -6.32 2.89 0.40
C LEU A 6 -5.97 3.18 1.86
N GLN A 7 -6.62 2.51 2.80
CA GLN A 7 -6.33 2.62 4.24
C GLN A 7 -4.90 2.21 4.57
N PHE A 8 -4.39 1.13 3.99
CA PHE A 8 -3.02 0.68 4.20
C PHE A 8 -2.01 1.67 3.62
N THR A 9 -2.29 2.19 2.44
CA THR A 9 -1.35 3.03 1.71
C THR A 9 -1.36 4.46 2.17
N THR A 10 -2.47 4.97 2.69
CA THR A 10 -2.62 6.40 3.02
C THR A 10 -3.01 6.66 4.47
N GLY A 11 -3.21 5.62 5.28
CA GLY A 11 -3.74 5.75 6.64
C GLY A 11 -5.23 6.15 6.68
N SER A 12 -5.90 6.26 5.54
CA SER A 12 -7.32 6.61 5.43
C SER A 12 -8.02 5.75 4.39
N SER A 13 -9.22 5.28 4.71
CA SER A 13 -10.11 4.57 3.78
C SER A 13 -10.92 5.52 2.89
N ARG A 14 -10.79 6.84 3.10
CA ARG A 14 -11.49 7.89 2.38
C ARG A 14 -10.54 8.70 1.51
N VAL A 15 -11.00 9.00 0.30
CA VAL A 15 -10.33 9.90 -0.63
C VAL A 15 -10.59 11.34 -0.20
N PRO A 16 -9.59 12.25 -0.26
CA PRO A 16 -9.79 13.67 0.01
C PRO A 16 -10.85 14.30 -0.90
N ILE A 17 -11.48 15.41 -0.46
CA ILE A 17 -12.45 16.19 -1.26
C ILE A 17 -11.84 16.62 -2.61
N GLN A 18 -10.54 16.91 -2.61
CA GLN A 18 -9.79 17.30 -3.80
C GLN A 18 -9.46 16.10 -4.72
N GLY A 19 -9.83 14.88 -4.35
CA GLY A 19 -9.45 13.64 -5.03
C GLY A 19 -8.05 13.16 -4.66
N PHE A 20 -7.52 12.18 -5.39
CA PHE A 20 -6.17 11.62 -5.19
C PHE A 20 -5.03 12.63 -5.34
N LYS A 21 -5.26 13.72 -6.10
CA LYS A 21 -4.30 14.82 -6.24
C LYS A 21 -4.08 15.60 -4.93
N GLY A 22 -5.02 15.50 -3.98
CA GLY A 22 -4.95 16.13 -2.68
C GLY A 22 -4.43 15.20 -1.58
N LEU A 23 -3.84 14.05 -1.93
CA LEU A 23 -3.19 13.21 -0.94
C LEU A 23 -1.99 13.94 -0.33
N THR A 24 -1.87 13.86 0.98
CA THR A 24 -0.78 14.46 1.75
C THR A 24 0.00 13.39 2.50
N SER A 25 1.26 13.70 2.78
CA SER A 25 2.09 12.96 3.73
C SER A 25 1.69 13.32 5.18
N TYR A 26 2.29 12.65 6.15
CA TYR A 26 2.06 12.90 7.59
C TYR A 26 2.38 14.35 8.01
N ASP A 27 3.28 15.02 7.28
CA ASP A 27 3.69 16.41 7.50
C ASP A 27 2.79 17.45 6.79
N GLY A 28 1.69 16.99 6.19
CA GLY A 28 0.71 17.86 5.50
C GLY A 28 1.13 18.33 4.11
N ARG A 29 2.31 17.92 3.62
CA ARG A 29 2.76 18.23 2.26
C ARG A 29 2.07 17.33 1.24
N LEU A 30 1.83 17.86 0.04
CA LEU A 30 1.30 17.07 -1.08
C LEU A 30 2.21 15.86 -1.35
N CYS A 31 1.63 14.68 -1.28
CA CYS A 31 2.32 13.42 -1.46
C CYS A 31 1.40 12.48 -2.25
N PRO A 32 1.52 12.44 -3.58
CA PRO A 32 0.70 11.57 -4.41
C PRO A 32 0.94 10.09 -4.08
N PHE A 33 -0.07 9.27 -4.36
CA PHE A 33 0.09 7.83 -4.33
C PHE A 33 1.17 7.40 -5.33
N SER A 34 2.11 6.54 -4.89
CA SER A 34 3.23 6.09 -5.71
C SER A 34 3.48 4.59 -5.60
N LEU A 35 3.93 3.99 -6.71
CA LEU A 35 4.38 2.61 -6.79
C LEU A 35 5.87 2.59 -7.10
N HIS A 36 6.64 1.85 -6.31
CA HIS A 36 8.07 1.69 -6.52
C HIS A 36 8.38 0.22 -6.80
N GLY A 37 8.97 -0.07 -7.97
CA GLY A 37 9.41 -1.42 -8.30
C GLY A 37 10.64 -1.82 -7.50
N VAL A 38 10.62 -2.98 -6.85
CA VAL A 38 11.78 -3.56 -6.16
C VAL A 38 12.14 -4.93 -6.74
N PRO A 39 13.41 -5.37 -6.65
CA PRO A 39 13.80 -6.71 -7.08
C PRO A 39 12.94 -7.78 -6.42
N TYR A 40 12.54 -8.77 -7.21
CA TYR A 40 11.80 -9.91 -6.70
C TYR A 40 12.75 -10.98 -6.16
N GLU A 41 12.44 -11.47 -4.97
CA GLU A 41 13.04 -12.65 -4.34
C GLU A 41 11.92 -13.62 -3.96
N TYR A 42 12.19 -14.92 -3.98
CA TYR A 42 11.17 -15.91 -3.66
C TYR A 42 10.60 -15.68 -2.25
N GLY A 43 9.28 -15.59 -2.14
CA GLY A 43 8.58 -15.35 -0.86
C GLY A 43 8.54 -13.89 -0.39
N ILE A 44 9.04 -12.93 -1.17
CA ILE A 44 8.94 -11.51 -0.79
C ILE A 44 7.51 -10.98 -0.98
N PHE A 45 7.02 -10.21 -0.01
CA PHE A 45 5.72 -9.54 -0.06
C PHE A 45 5.86 -8.03 -0.31
N PRO A 46 4.81 -7.37 -0.84
CA PRO A 46 4.81 -5.93 -1.01
C PRO A 46 4.93 -5.23 0.34
N LYS A 47 5.65 -4.10 0.37
CA LYS A 47 5.80 -3.26 1.57
C LYS A 47 5.08 -1.94 1.35
N VAL A 48 4.48 -1.40 2.41
CA VAL A 48 3.70 -0.16 2.35
C VAL A 48 4.30 0.87 3.28
N HIS A 49 4.46 2.09 2.77
CA HIS A 49 4.91 3.25 3.50
C HIS A 49 3.77 4.27 3.56
N SER A 50 2.91 4.14 4.56
CA SER A 50 1.70 4.95 4.69
C SER A 50 1.98 6.44 4.80
N CYS A 51 3.07 6.83 5.46
CA CYS A 51 3.50 8.22 5.58
C CYS A 51 3.79 8.89 4.23
N PHE A 52 4.09 8.11 3.19
CA PHE A 52 4.48 8.60 1.86
C PHE A 52 3.53 8.14 0.75
N ASN A 53 2.36 7.60 1.10
CA ASN A 53 1.40 7.09 0.13
C ASN A 53 2.01 6.09 -0.88
N ARG A 54 2.99 5.27 -0.44
CA ARG A 54 3.84 4.45 -1.33
C ARG A 54 3.70 2.95 -1.09
N ILE A 55 3.63 2.17 -2.18
CA ILE A 55 3.84 0.71 -2.15
C ILE A 55 5.15 0.39 -2.86
N ASP A 56 6.02 -0.33 -2.16
CA ASP A 56 7.17 -0.99 -2.77
C ASP A 56 6.71 -2.37 -3.23
N LEU A 57 6.62 -2.53 -4.55
CA LEU A 57 6.06 -3.70 -5.21
C LEU A 57 7.17 -4.53 -5.84
N PRO A 58 7.37 -5.78 -5.39
CA PRO A 58 8.27 -6.71 -6.05
C PRO A 58 7.86 -6.91 -7.50
N ILE A 59 8.85 -6.91 -8.41
CA ILE A 59 8.61 -7.15 -9.84
C ILE A 59 8.37 -8.65 -10.04
N TYR A 60 7.18 -9.12 -9.68
CA TYR A 60 6.80 -10.53 -9.74
C TYR A 60 6.88 -11.06 -11.19
N PRO A 61 7.36 -12.30 -11.39
CA PRO A 61 7.54 -12.85 -12.73
C PRO A 61 6.21 -13.26 -13.38
N SER A 62 5.11 -13.31 -12.64
CA SER A 62 3.79 -13.65 -13.16
C SER A 62 2.68 -12.80 -12.52
N ARG A 63 1.58 -12.62 -13.27
CA ARG A 63 0.37 -11.95 -12.78
C ARG A 63 -0.28 -12.69 -11.61
N ALA A 64 -0.16 -14.02 -11.57
CA ALA A 64 -0.70 -14.83 -10.47
C ALA A 64 0.02 -14.51 -9.15
N LEU A 65 1.36 -14.48 -9.16
CA LEU A 65 2.15 -14.12 -7.98
C LEU A 65 1.93 -12.68 -7.54
N LEU A 66 1.78 -11.74 -8.49
CA LEU A 66 1.41 -10.36 -8.17
C LEU A 66 0.03 -10.30 -7.47
N ALA A 67 -0.95 -11.04 -7.97
CA ALA A 67 -2.29 -11.09 -7.38
C ALA A 67 -2.26 -11.69 -5.96
N GLU A 68 -1.49 -12.75 -5.75
CA GLU A 68 -1.27 -13.33 -4.42
C GLU A 68 -0.60 -12.32 -3.47
N GLY A 69 0.48 -11.67 -3.90
CA GLY A 69 1.17 -10.66 -3.09
C GLY A 69 0.26 -9.49 -2.70
N LEU A 70 -0.57 -9.01 -3.62
CA LEU A 70 -1.57 -7.96 -3.33
C LEU A 70 -2.71 -8.46 -2.44
N PHE A 71 -3.17 -9.70 -2.64
CA PHE A 71 -4.18 -10.33 -1.77
C PHE A 71 -3.66 -10.45 -0.34
N VAL A 72 -2.43 -10.88 -0.19
CA VAL A 72 -1.74 -10.97 1.10
C VAL A 72 -1.66 -9.58 1.73
N LEU A 73 -1.24 -8.56 0.99
CA LEU A 73 -1.15 -7.18 1.49
C LEU A 73 -2.47 -6.66 2.07
N VAL A 74 -3.60 -6.89 1.39
CA VAL A 74 -4.90 -6.39 1.85
C VAL A 74 -5.54 -7.22 2.99
N ASN A 75 -4.98 -8.39 3.28
CA ASN A 75 -5.52 -9.32 4.29
C ASN A 75 -4.61 -9.51 5.53
N ILE A 76 -3.28 -9.35 5.40
CA ILE A 76 -2.32 -9.67 6.49
C ILE A 76 -2.50 -8.80 7.73
N GLN A 77 -2.77 -7.50 7.59
CA GLN A 77 -2.80 -6.61 8.77
C GLN A 77 -4.11 -6.65 9.56
N CYS A 78 -5.08 -7.48 9.17
CA CYS A 78 -6.17 -7.83 10.09
C CYS A 78 -5.66 -8.69 11.27
N MET A 79 -4.44 -9.25 11.20
CA MET A 79 -3.81 -10.04 12.27
C MET A 79 -2.75 -9.29 13.09
N ALA A 80 -2.42 -8.04 12.76
CA ALA A 80 -1.33 -7.29 13.42
C ALA A 80 -1.80 -6.09 14.28
N PHE A 81 -3.11 -5.95 14.53
CA PHE A 81 -3.65 -5.05 15.55
C PHE A 81 -4.05 -5.83 16.81
N THR A 82 -3.08 -6.52 17.41
CA THR A 82 -3.15 -6.73 18.87
C THR A 82 -2.27 -5.65 19.48
N MET A 83 -2.90 -4.80 20.30
CA MET A 83 -2.26 -3.69 21.02
C MET A 83 -0.96 -4.13 21.70
N ALA A 84 0.05 -3.28 21.61
CA ALA A 84 1.06 -3.11 22.66
C ALA A 84 1.15 -1.61 22.97
#